data_AF-A0A7Y0S0S7-F1
#
_entry.id   AF-A0A7Y0S0S7-F1
#
_cell.length_a   1.000
_cell.length_b   1.000
_cell.length_c   1.000
_cell.angle_alpha   90.00
_cell.angle_beta   90.00
_cell.angle_gamma   90.00
#
_symmetry.space_group_name_H-M   'P 1'
#
loop_
_entity.id
_entity.type
_entity.pdbx_description
1 polymer ?
#
loop_
_entity_poly.entity_id
_entity_poly.type
_entity_poly.pdbx_seq_one_letter_code
_entity_poly.pdbx_strand_id
1 'polypeptide(L)'
;KYPTDTNRNRLAGCDLYQWDIYGFEDKEVSASNGVSFSPTQSVNNIAHLDLLLVVAGIGAHVAAASGSVNQWLKQALRQGIAVGSTSTGS
;
A
#
# COMPACT_ATOMS: atom_id res chain seq x y z
N LYS A 1 -7.11 -9.85 -13.50
CA LYS A 1 -7.24 -8.41 -13.18
C LYS A 1 -8.24 -8.30 -12.03
N TYR A 2 -7.76 -8.17 -10.80
CA TYR A 2 -8.63 -7.90 -9.65
C TYR A 2 -9.19 -6.49 -9.81
N PRO A 3 -10.51 -6.27 -9.61
CA PRO A 3 -11.08 -4.95 -9.77
C PRO A 3 -10.56 -4.05 -8.64
N THR A 4 -9.88 -2.96 -9.00
CA THR A 4 -9.59 -1.81 -8.14
C THR A 4 -10.83 -0.95 -7.88
N ASP A 5 -11.98 -1.39 -8.41
CA ASP A 5 -13.24 -0.67 -8.42
C ASP A 5 -13.91 -0.76 -7.04
N THR A 6 -13.73 0.29 -6.25
CA THR A 6 -14.33 0.36 -4.91
C THR A 6 -15.86 0.48 -5.00
N ASN A 7 -16.58 0.03 -3.97
CA ASN A 7 -18.03 0.20 -3.90
C ASN A 7 -18.47 1.66 -4.11
N ARG A 8 -17.63 2.65 -3.74
CA ARG A 8 -17.93 4.07 -3.95
C ARG A 8 -17.83 4.48 -5.43
N ASN A 9 -16.82 4.02 -6.17
CA ASN A 9 -16.72 4.26 -7.62
C ASN A 9 -17.93 3.66 -8.35
N ARG A 10 -18.27 2.40 -8.04
CA ARG A 10 -19.44 1.73 -8.61
C ARG A 10 -20.74 2.50 -8.36
N LEU A 11 -20.95 3.01 -7.14
CA LEU A 11 -22.15 3.80 -6.81
C LEU A 11 -22.16 5.16 -7.50
N ALA A 12 -21.00 5.78 -7.71
CA ALA A 12 -20.86 7.06 -8.39
C ALA A 12 -20.98 6.94 -9.92
N GLY A 13 -20.76 5.75 -10.48
CA GLY A 13 -20.72 5.53 -11.93
C GLY A 13 -19.49 6.14 -12.61
N CYS A 14 -18.48 6.53 -11.84
CA CYS A 14 -17.23 7.09 -12.32
C CYS A 14 -16.07 6.74 -11.36
N ASP A 15 -14.84 6.87 -11.87
CA ASP A 15 -13.62 6.60 -11.10
C ASP A 15 -13.33 7.75 -10.14
N LEU A 16 -13.68 7.57 -8.86
CA LEU A 16 -13.38 8.53 -7.79
C LEU A 16 -12.05 8.21 -7.10
N TYR A 17 -11.70 6.93 -7.01
CA TYR A 17 -10.50 6.45 -6.35
C TYR A 17 -9.83 5.36 -7.17
N GLN A 18 -8.50 5.41 -7.22
CA GLN A 18 -7.68 4.32 -7.73
C GLN A 18 -6.78 3.81 -6.61
N TRP A 19 -6.68 2.48 -6.49
CA TRP A 19 -5.86 1.83 -5.47
C TRP A 19 -4.80 0.97 -6.14
N ASP A 20 -3.56 1.15 -5.72
CA ASP A 20 -2.43 0.30 -6.07
C ASP A 20 -1.93 -0.43 -4.83
N ILE A 21 -1.47 -1.68 -5.02
CA ILE A 21 -0.85 -2.49 -3.98
C ILE A 21 0.66 -2.48 -4.22
N TYR A 22 1.40 -2.10 -3.19
CA TYR A 22 2.86 -2.05 -3.21
C TYR A 22 3.44 -3.16 -2.35
N GLY A 23 4.47 -3.82 -2.87
CA GLY A 23 5.30 -4.77 -2.12
C GLY A 23 6.77 -4.50 -2.41
N PHE A 24 7.64 -4.72 -1.43
CA PHE A 24 9.09 -4.60 -1.60
C PHE A 24 9.70 -5.77 -2.38
N GLU A 25 8.98 -6.89 -2.42
CA GLU A 25 9.30 -8.02 -3.28
C GLU A 25 8.22 -8.14 -4.36
N ASP A 26 8.61 -8.51 -5.59
CA ASP A 26 7.69 -8.87 -6.66
C ASP A 26 7.10 -10.27 -6.45
N LYS A 27 6.64 -10.53 -5.23
CA LYS A 27 6.06 -11.82 -4.82
C LYS A 27 4.70 -11.61 -4.19
N GLU A 28 3.88 -12.63 -4.34
CA GLU A 28 2.60 -12.71 -3.66
C GLU A 28 2.81 -12.84 -2.15
N VAL A 29 2.04 -12.08 -1.37
CA VAL A 29 2.04 -12.10 0.10
C VAL A 29 0.67 -12.56 0.59
N SER A 30 0.65 -13.60 1.42
CA SER A 30 -0.58 -14.09 2.05
C SER A 30 -0.84 -13.40 3.39
N ALA A 31 -2.07 -12.92 3.57
CA ALA A 31 -2.55 -12.43 4.86
C ALA A 31 -2.95 -13.60 5.79
N SER A 32 -3.15 -13.29 7.07
CA SER A 32 -3.47 -14.27 8.12
C SER A 32 -4.77 -15.04 7.89
N ASN A 33 -5.68 -14.52 7.06
CA ASN A 33 -6.93 -15.17 6.69
C ASN A 33 -6.82 -15.99 5.38
N GLY A 34 -5.61 -16.16 4.84
CA GLY A 34 -5.36 -16.94 3.62
C GLY A 34 -5.64 -16.18 2.31
N VAL A 35 -6.04 -14.92 2.36
CA VAL A 35 -6.15 -14.08 1.17
C VAL A 35 -4.75 -13.66 0.74
N SER A 36 -4.43 -13.85 -0.53
CA SER A 36 -3.17 -13.44 -1.12
C SER A 36 -3.27 -12.11 -1.88
N PHE A 37 -2.19 -11.33 -1.81
CA PHE A 37 -2.05 -10.05 -2.47
C PHE A 37 -0.80 -10.05 -3.34
N SER A 38 -0.97 -9.68 -4.61
CA SER A 38 0.15 -9.46 -5.53
C SER A 38 0.34 -7.94 -5.74
N PRO A 39 1.57 -7.42 -5.71
CA PRO A 39 1.83 -6.02 -6.02
C PRO A 39 1.29 -5.65 -7.41
N THR A 40 0.65 -4.51 -7.51
CA THR A 40 0.17 -3.94 -8.80
C THR A 40 1.11 -2.86 -9.33
N GLN A 41 1.98 -2.32 -8.47
CA GLN A 41 2.96 -1.30 -8.79
C GLN A 41 4.29 -1.54 -8.07
N SER A 42 5.37 -0.99 -8.66
CA SER A 42 6.69 -0.98 -8.05
C SER A 42 6.78 0.12 -6.98
N VAL A 43 7.47 -0.13 -5.87
CA VAL A 43 7.81 0.88 -4.85
C VAL A 43 8.57 2.09 -5.41
N ASN A 44 9.17 1.97 -6.60
CA ASN A 44 9.83 3.09 -7.27
C ASN A 44 8.85 4.04 -7.99
N ASN A 45 7.58 3.65 -8.16
CA ASN A 45 6.56 4.42 -8.85
C ASN A 45 5.45 4.89 -7.88
N ILE A 46 5.71 5.99 -7.18
CA ILE A 46 4.81 6.55 -6.16
C ILE A 46 4.41 8.01 -6.41
N ALA A 47 4.92 8.64 -7.48
CA ALA A 47 4.74 10.07 -7.71
C ALA A 47 3.28 10.47 -8.00
N HIS A 48 2.42 9.51 -8.37
CA HIS A 48 1.00 9.72 -8.64
C HIS A 48 0.11 9.55 -7.41
N LEU A 49 0.66 9.19 -6.25
CA LEU A 49 -0.14 8.90 -5.07
C LEU A 49 -0.48 10.19 -4.30
N ASP A 50 -1.75 10.37 -3.99
CA ASP A 50 -2.19 11.37 -3.01
C ASP A 50 -2.02 10.86 -1.57
N LEU A 51 -2.18 9.55 -1.37
CA LEU A 51 -2.19 8.88 -0.08
C LEU A 51 -1.50 7.51 -0.15
N LEU A 52 -0.65 7.24 0.83
CA LEU A 52 -0.04 5.94 1.07
C LEU A 52 -0.52 5.40 2.43
N LEU A 53 -1.12 4.21 2.42
CA LEU A 53 -1.58 3.53 3.63
C LEU A 53 -0.72 2.30 3.93
N VAL A 54 -0.08 2.29 5.10
CA VAL A 54 0.64 1.12 5.61
C VAL A 54 -0.36 0.16 6.26
N VAL A 55 -0.60 -0.97 5.61
CA VAL A 55 -1.43 -2.05 6.18
C VAL A 55 -0.51 -3.05 6.86
N ALA A 56 -0.51 -3.03 8.19
CA ALA A 56 0.40 -3.83 9.00
C ALA A 56 -0.33 -4.94 9.77
N GLY A 57 0.35 -6.07 9.93
CA GLY A 57 -0.06 -7.15 10.82
C GLY A 57 0.96 -7.36 11.95
N ILE A 58 0.73 -8.41 12.74
CA ILE A 58 1.67 -8.82 13.78
C ILE A 58 3.06 -9.02 13.16
N GLY A 59 4.10 -8.43 13.78
CA GLY A 59 5.47 -8.52 13.28
C GLY A 59 5.91 -7.38 12.36
N ALA A 60 5.10 -6.31 12.20
CA ALA A 60 5.46 -5.14 11.37
C ALA A 60 6.84 -4.53 11.67
N HIS A 61 7.30 -4.60 12.93
CA HIS A 61 8.63 -4.15 13.35
C HIS A 61 9.77 -4.89 12.62
N VAL A 62 9.56 -6.15 12.22
CA VAL A 62 10.55 -6.93 11.45
C VAL A 62 10.73 -6.33 10.05
N ALA A 63 9.63 -5.96 9.40
CA ALA A 63 9.67 -5.29 8.11
C ALA A 63 10.32 -3.89 8.22
N ALA A 64 9.99 -3.14 9.27
CA ALA A 64 10.58 -1.84 9.55
C ALA A 64 12.09 -1.92 9.84
N ALA A 65 12.55 -3.00 10.49
CA ALA A 65 13.96 -3.21 10.84
C ALA A 65 14.88 -3.34 9.62
N SER A 66 14.36 -3.77 8.47
CA SER A 66 15.12 -3.81 7.20
C SER A 66 15.56 -2.42 6.71
N GLY A 67 14.96 -1.35 7.24
CA GLY A 67 15.27 0.04 6.87
C GLY A 67 14.71 0.50 5.54
N SER A 68 14.57 -0.40 4.56
CA SER A 68 14.04 -0.10 3.21
C SER A 68 12.63 0.52 3.25
N VAL A 69 11.73 -0.07 4.04
CA VAL A 69 10.37 0.45 4.27
C VAL A 69 10.41 1.86 4.85
N ASN A 70 11.20 2.08 5.90
CA ASN A 70 11.29 3.39 6.55
C ASN A 70 11.86 4.47 5.63
N GLN A 71 12.85 4.15 4.79
CA GLN A 71 13.39 5.09 3.82
C GLN A 71 12.37 5.44 2.74
N TRP A 72 11.60 4.46 2.28
CA TRP A 72 10.55 4.64 1.30
C TRP A 72 9.41 5.52 1.84
N LEU A 73 8.95 5.29 3.07
CA LEU A 73 7.94 6.14 3.72
C LEU A 73 8.44 7.59 3.88
N LYS A 74 9.72 7.78 4.26
CA LYS A 74 10.35 9.11 4.31
C LYS A 74 10.44 9.76 2.93
N GLN A 75 10.68 8.99 1.88
CA GLN A 75 10.64 9.50 0.50
C GLN A 75 9.24 9.97 0.13
N ALA A 76 8.20 9.18 0.43
CA ALA A 76 6.81 9.55 0.16
C ALA A 76 6.43 10.86 0.85
N LEU A 77 6.75 11.00 2.15
CA LEU A 77 6.52 12.24 2.90
C LEU A 77 7.23 13.45 2.29
N ARG A 78 8.48 13.27 1.81
CA ARG A 78 9.24 14.34 1.13
C ARG A 78 8.64 14.74 -0.22
N GLN A 79 7.89 13.85 -0.86
CA GLN A 79 7.15 14.13 -2.10
C GLN A 79 5.77 14.75 -1.84
N GLY A 80 5.41 15.02 -0.58
CA GLY A 80 4.12 15.60 -0.19
C GLY A 80 2.97 14.59 -0.13
N ILE A 81 3.27 13.30 -0.25
CA ILE A 81 2.27 12.23 -0.18
C ILE A 81 1.82 12.08 1.28
N ALA A 82 0.51 12.07 1.52
CA ALA A 82 -0.02 11.79 2.85
C ALA A 82 0.29 10.33 3.22
N VAL A 83 0.80 10.09 4.43
CA VAL A 83 1.08 8.72 4.91
C VAL A 83 0.22 8.44 6.14
N GLY A 84 -0.53 7.34 6.09
CA GLY A 84 -1.30 6.81 7.21
C GLY A 84 -1.01 5.33 7.44
N SER A 85 -1.53 4.77 8.52
CA SER A 85 -1.35 3.36 8.85
C SER A 85 -2.59 2.75 9.48
N THR A 86 -2.67 1.42 9.43
CA THR A 86 -3.70 0.64 10.13
C THR A 86 -3.04 -0.40 11.04
N SER A 87 -3.76 -0.79 12.10
CA SER A 87 -3.29 -1.80 13.07
C SER A 87 -1.94 -1.40 13.70
N THR A 88 -0.91 -2.24 13.61
CA THR A 88 0.43 -2.01 14.19
C THR A 88 1.39 -1.28 13.25
N GLY A 89 0.87 -0.48 12.32
CA GLY A 89 1.67 0.17 11.27
C GLY A 89 2.16 1.58 11.60
N SER A 90 1.82 2.12 12.77
CA SER A 90 2.29 3.43 13.29
C SER A 90 3.66 3.32 13.94
#